data_AF-A0A2H3C4U3-F1
#
_entry.id   AF-A0A2H3C4U3-F1
#
_cell.length_a   1.000
_cell.length_b   1.000
_cell.length_c   1.000
_cell.angle_alpha   90.00
_cell.angle_beta   90.00
_cell.angle_gamma   90.00
#
_symmetry.space_group_name_H-M   'P 1'
#
loop_
_entity.id
_entity.type
_entity.pdbx_description
1 polymer ?
#
loop_
_entity_poly.entity_id
_entity_poly.type
_entity_poly.pdbx_seq_one_letter_code
_entity_poly.pdbx_strand_id
1 'polypeptide(L)'
;MWKNEADTSKTQLVDARGRVVVVEEQLQLLKVERDQKLAEIQSLKEQNLKLKEVQEDNAKLQVEINDLKRKLELSESRKKILEMQADAPMWQEAKKKREAAEKKAEAEWKRKAELEESKRKVREIQEAEARRKKAEEVAKKKEQERKEREQREEQKRKKEAEAQRKKEEEAAKKREQERKEREEREEQERKQEQARREREWREATIKERARLKRRAHSLWGLREWSNTRALERVQTLMDEFETTKFSESQPATFEIIPWPVLTDPLLLKVEHIDWAGVEEFFAMARVELTVAEYKKMVEKLHKMFHPDRWRARAILKTVFDEFLSHTLEEAGNTVSQAMTPLWRASKTL
;
A
#
# COMPACT_ATOMS: atom_id res chain seq x y z
N MET A 1 13.80 49.55 70.37
CA MET A 1 12.98 48.40 69.91
C MET A 1 12.11 48.77 68.72
N TRP A 2 11.22 49.78 68.80
CA TRP A 2 10.33 50.19 67.70
C TRP A 2 10.98 50.49 66.33
N LYS A 3 12.21 51.00 66.26
CA LYS A 3 12.90 51.23 64.98
C LYS A 3 13.26 49.92 64.23
N ASN A 4 13.64 48.88 64.96
CA ASN A 4 14.04 47.60 64.34
C ASN A 4 12.83 46.86 63.74
N GLU A 5 11.64 46.98 64.34
CA GLU A 5 10.40 46.40 63.81
C GLU A 5 9.91 47.12 62.54
N ALA A 6 10.14 48.43 62.45
CA ALA A 6 9.82 49.20 61.25
C ALA A 6 10.73 48.82 60.06
N ASP A 7 12.02 48.58 60.33
CA ASP A 7 12.99 48.20 59.30
C ASP A 7 12.79 46.75 58.81
N THR A 8 12.44 45.81 59.70
CA THR A 8 12.07 44.45 59.29
C THR A 8 10.78 44.44 58.47
N SER A 9 9.77 45.22 58.87
CA SER A 9 8.51 45.33 58.12
C SER A 9 8.72 45.92 56.72
N LYS A 10 9.58 46.94 56.58
CA LYS A 10 9.95 47.48 55.26
C LYS A 10 10.66 46.45 54.38
N THR A 11 11.58 45.69 54.95
CA THR A 11 12.33 44.66 54.21
C THR A 11 11.41 43.55 53.72
N GLN A 12 10.48 43.09 54.56
CA GLN A 12 9.47 42.10 54.18
C GLN A 12 8.53 42.62 53.08
N LEU A 13 8.18 43.91 53.10
CA LEU A 13 7.30 44.50 52.08
C LEU A 13 8.03 44.64 50.72
N VAL A 14 9.32 44.96 50.72
CA VAL A 14 10.14 44.99 49.50
C VAL A 14 10.29 43.59 48.91
N ASP A 15 10.57 42.58 49.74
CA ASP A 15 10.67 41.18 49.31
C ASP A 15 9.33 40.63 48.77
N ALA A 16 8.22 40.94 49.45
CA ALA A 16 6.88 40.59 48.96
C ALA A 16 6.58 41.24 47.61
N ARG A 17 6.96 42.51 47.42
CA ARG A 17 6.80 43.21 46.13
C ARG A 17 7.65 42.57 45.03
N GLY A 18 8.88 42.17 45.34
CA GLY A 18 9.75 41.44 44.41
C GLY A 18 9.12 40.11 43.96
N ARG A 19 8.54 39.36 44.90
CA ARG A 19 7.82 38.11 44.58
C ARG A 19 6.59 38.34 43.69
N VAL A 20 5.83 39.41 43.93
CA VAL A 20 4.68 39.77 43.07
C VAL A 20 5.13 40.05 41.64
N VAL A 21 6.22 40.80 41.44
CA VAL A 21 6.75 41.10 40.09
C VAL A 21 7.17 39.81 39.36
N VAL A 22 7.88 38.90 40.04
CA VAL A 22 8.29 37.61 39.43
C VAL A 22 7.07 36.76 39.04
N VAL A 23 6.03 36.73 39.89
CA VAL A 23 4.78 36.01 39.58
C VAL A 23 4.04 36.67 38.41
N GLU A 24 4.03 38.01 38.33
CA GLU A 24 3.45 38.73 37.20
C GLU A 24 4.18 38.43 35.89
N GLU A 25 5.51 38.38 35.89
CA GLU A 25 6.32 38.00 34.71
C GLU A 25 6.06 36.56 34.28
N GLN A 26 6.01 35.62 35.22
CA GLN A 26 5.64 34.22 34.94
C GLN A 26 4.23 34.11 34.37
N LEU A 27 3.27 34.87 34.91
CA LEU A 27 1.90 34.89 34.40
C LEU A 27 1.83 35.45 32.97
N GLN A 28 2.64 36.47 32.64
CA GLN A 28 2.72 36.99 31.28
C GLN A 28 3.33 35.96 30.32
N LEU A 29 4.39 35.28 30.72
CA LEU A 29 5.02 34.22 29.91
C LEU A 29 4.04 33.07 29.63
N LEU A 30 3.30 32.62 30.65
CA LEU A 30 2.27 31.58 30.49
C LEU A 30 1.11 32.03 29.60
N LYS A 31 0.74 33.32 29.61
CA LYS A 31 -0.28 33.86 28.69
C LYS A 31 0.19 33.80 27.25
N VAL A 32 1.43 34.19 26.98
CA VAL A 32 2.02 34.11 25.63
C VAL A 32 2.09 32.66 25.15
N GLU A 33 2.54 31.74 26.00
CA GLU A 33 2.59 30.31 25.67
C GLU A 33 1.20 29.74 25.38
N ARG A 34 0.20 30.07 26.21
CA ARG A 34 -1.20 29.67 25.98
C ARG A 34 -1.71 30.20 24.63
N ASP A 35 -1.45 31.47 24.31
CA ASP A 35 -1.94 32.08 23.08
C ASP A 35 -1.25 31.49 21.84
N GLN A 36 0.05 31.17 21.94
CA GLN A 36 0.77 30.42 20.92
C GLN A 36 0.17 29.02 20.71
N LYS A 37 -0.16 28.31 21.79
CA LYS A 37 -0.79 26.99 21.71
C LYS A 37 -2.21 27.05 21.13
N LEU A 38 -2.96 28.10 21.42
CA LEU A 38 -4.27 28.32 20.81
C LEU A 38 -4.16 28.55 19.29
N ALA A 39 -3.16 29.32 18.84
CA ALA A 39 -2.88 29.52 17.42
C ALA A 39 -2.47 28.20 16.73
N GLU A 40 -1.64 27.37 17.37
CA GLU A 40 -1.25 26.05 16.88
C GLU A 40 -2.49 25.13 16.73
N ILE A 41 -3.38 25.11 17.71
CA ILE A 41 -4.64 24.35 17.66
C ILE A 41 -5.54 24.84 16.51
N GLN A 42 -5.61 26.15 16.26
CA GLN A 42 -6.38 26.71 15.15
C GLN A 42 -5.81 26.28 13.79
N SER A 43 -4.49 26.39 13.61
CA SER A 43 -3.81 25.91 12.40
C SER A 43 -4.05 24.42 12.15
N LEU A 44 -3.97 23.58 13.19
CA LEU A 44 -4.26 22.15 13.09
C LEU A 44 -5.73 21.87 12.73
N LYS A 45 -6.68 22.68 13.21
CA LYS A 45 -8.10 22.56 12.82
C LYS A 45 -8.30 22.87 11.34
N GLU A 46 -7.65 23.91 10.81
CA GLU A 46 -7.71 24.24 9.39
C GLU A 46 -7.10 23.16 8.50
N GLN A 47 -5.96 22.58 8.91
CA GLN A 47 -5.36 21.45 8.20
C GLN A 47 -6.27 20.22 8.19
N ASN A 48 -6.91 19.91 9.32
CA ASN A 48 -7.88 18.81 9.38
C ASN A 48 -9.11 19.05 8.51
N LEU A 49 -9.56 20.30 8.36
CA LEU A 49 -10.67 20.63 7.45
C LEU A 49 -10.28 20.37 5.99
N LYS A 50 -9.09 20.83 5.57
CA LYS A 50 -8.56 20.54 4.23
C LYS A 50 -8.39 19.04 3.96
N LEU A 51 -7.96 18.29 4.96
CA LEU A 51 -7.84 16.84 4.85
C LEU A 51 -9.21 16.16 4.62
N LYS A 52 -10.27 16.65 5.27
CA LYS A 52 -11.64 16.16 5.04
C LYS A 52 -12.13 16.48 3.64
N GLU A 53 -11.87 17.68 3.12
CA GLU A 53 -12.22 18.05 1.73
C GLU A 53 -11.55 17.11 0.72
N VAL A 54 -10.25 16.83 0.90
CA VAL A 54 -9.51 15.88 0.06
C VAL A 54 -10.10 14.46 0.16
N GLN A 55 -10.52 14.03 1.35
CA GLN A 55 -11.17 12.73 1.53
C GLN A 55 -12.52 12.64 0.79
N GLU A 56 -13.33 13.71 0.83
CA GLU A 56 -14.60 13.78 0.11
C GLU A 56 -14.40 13.75 -1.41
N ASP A 57 -13.40 14.47 -1.92
CA ASP A 57 -13.08 14.46 -3.35
C ASP A 57 -12.54 13.12 -3.81
N ASN A 58 -11.72 12.45 -2.99
CA ASN A 58 -11.26 11.10 -3.27
C ASN A 58 -12.44 10.10 -3.31
N ALA A 59 -13.43 10.25 -2.42
CA ALA A 59 -14.65 9.45 -2.46
C ALA A 59 -15.47 9.67 -3.75
N LYS A 60 -15.57 10.92 -4.23
CA LYS A 60 -16.22 11.23 -5.52
C LYS A 60 -15.50 10.58 -6.70
N LEU A 61 -14.17 10.70 -6.74
CA LEU A 61 -13.34 10.08 -7.79
C LEU A 61 -13.49 8.55 -7.79
N GLN A 62 -13.59 7.93 -6.62
CA GLN A 62 -13.80 6.48 -6.52
C GLN A 62 -15.14 6.04 -7.13
N VAL A 63 -16.20 6.84 -6.95
CA VAL A 63 -17.50 6.60 -7.60
C VAL A 63 -17.36 6.72 -9.12
N GLU A 64 -16.68 7.76 -9.62
CA GLU A 64 -16.46 7.97 -11.05
C GLU A 64 -15.64 6.82 -11.69
N ILE A 65 -14.60 6.34 -11.02
CA ILE A 65 -13.82 5.17 -11.45
C ILE A 65 -14.72 3.93 -11.59
N ASN A 66 -15.61 3.70 -10.63
CA ASN A 66 -16.52 2.55 -10.67
C ASN A 66 -17.53 2.66 -11.83
N ASP A 67 -18.05 3.87 -12.09
CA ASP A 67 -18.94 4.11 -13.23
C ASP A 67 -18.24 3.91 -14.57
N LEU A 68 -16.98 4.36 -14.70
CA LEU A 68 -16.17 4.14 -15.90
C LEU A 68 -15.86 2.65 -16.12
N LYS A 69 -15.54 1.92 -15.05
CA LYS A 69 -15.38 0.45 -15.12
C LYS A 69 -16.64 -0.23 -15.62
N ARG A 70 -17.81 0.13 -15.09
CA ARG A 70 -19.10 -0.41 -15.55
C ARG A 70 -19.38 -0.09 -17.01
N LYS A 71 -19.07 1.13 -17.46
CA LYS A 71 -19.21 1.53 -18.89
C LYS A 71 -18.28 0.71 -19.79
N LEU A 72 -17.04 0.46 -19.34
CA LEU A 72 -16.07 -0.36 -20.06
C LEU A 72 -16.60 -1.81 -20.22
N GLU A 73 -17.06 -2.44 -19.13
CA GLU A 73 -17.64 -3.79 -19.16
C GLU A 73 -18.85 -3.88 -20.12
N LEU A 74 -19.73 -2.88 -20.11
CA LEU A 74 -20.85 -2.81 -21.05
C LEU A 74 -20.38 -2.67 -22.51
N SER A 75 -19.32 -1.92 -22.76
CA SER A 75 -18.75 -1.76 -24.09
C SER A 75 -18.11 -3.05 -24.61
N GLU A 76 -17.42 -3.78 -23.73
CA GLU A 76 -16.84 -5.10 -24.04
C GLU A 76 -17.93 -6.14 -24.32
N SER A 77 -19.01 -6.14 -23.53
CA SER A 77 -20.18 -6.98 -23.76
C SER A 77 -20.86 -6.68 -25.10
N ARG A 78 -21.01 -5.40 -25.45
CA ARG A 78 -21.54 -4.98 -26.78
C ARG A 78 -20.65 -5.45 -27.92
N LYS A 79 -19.32 -5.30 -27.79
CA LYS A 79 -18.36 -5.80 -28.78
C LYS A 79 -18.53 -7.31 -29.01
N LYS A 80 -18.68 -8.08 -27.92
CA LYS A 80 -18.89 -9.53 -28.00
C LYS A 80 -20.20 -9.92 -28.68
N ILE A 81 -21.29 -9.16 -28.45
CA ILE A 81 -22.56 -9.37 -29.16
C ILE A 81 -22.40 -9.11 -30.67
N LEU A 82 -21.66 -8.06 -31.04
CA LEU A 82 -21.40 -7.75 -32.45
C LEU A 82 -20.52 -8.82 -33.12
N GLU A 83 -19.51 -9.34 -32.43
CA GLU A 83 -18.73 -10.50 -32.90
C GLU A 83 -19.63 -11.72 -33.12
N MET A 84 -20.52 -12.04 -32.17
CA MET A 84 -21.48 -13.14 -32.33
C MET A 84 -22.47 -12.91 -33.48
N GLN A 85 -22.87 -11.66 -33.75
CA GLN A 85 -23.72 -11.32 -34.89
C GLN A 85 -22.99 -11.43 -36.23
N ALA A 86 -21.69 -11.14 -36.26
CA ALA A 86 -20.85 -11.35 -37.45
C ALA A 86 -20.68 -12.84 -37.80
N ASP A 87 -20.70 -13.73 -36.79
CA ASP A 87 -20.65 -15.19 -36.96
C ASP A 87 -22.01 -15.83 -37.26
N ALA A 88 -23.11 -15.08 -37.14
CA ALA A 88 -24.47 -15.54 -37.44
C ALA A 88 -24.67 -16.13 -38.86
N PRO A 89 -24.13 -15.55 -39.95
CA PRO A 89 -24.24 -16.14 -41.29
C PRO A 89 -23.56 -17.52 -41.41
N MET A 90 -22.40 -17.72 -40.77
CA MET A 90 -21.76 -19.05 -40.72
C MET A 90 -22.63 -20.09 -40.01
N TRP A 91 -23.32 -19.69 -38.94
CA TRP A 91 -24.25 -20.56 -38.23
C TRP A 91 -25.51 -20.88 -39.04
N GLN A 92 -26.02 -19.91 -39.82
CA GLN A 92 -27.15 -20.15 -40.73
C GLN A 92 -26.77 -21.08 -41.89
N GLU A 93 -25.56 -20.98 -42.42
CA GLU A 93 -25.04 -21.91 -43.43
C GLU A 93 -24.82 -23.32 -42.87
N ALA A 94 -24.25 -23.43 -41.66
CA ALA A 94 -24.10 -24.71 -40.96
C ALA A 94 -25.46 -25.37 -40.66
N LYS A 95 -26.47 -24.58 -40.29
CA LYS A 95 -27.85 -25.05 -40.05
C LYS A 95 -28.50 -25.54 -41.35
N LYS A 96 -28.39 -24.78 -42.45
CA LYS A 96 -28.86 -25.21 -43.78
C LYS A 96 -28.17 -26.49 -44.25
N LYS A 97 -26.88 -26.66 -43.96
CA LYS A 97 -26.10 -27.87 -44.28
C LYS A 97 -26.58 -29.09 -43.49
N ARG A 98 -26.99 -28.91 -42.23
CA ARG A 98 -27.62 -29.96 -41.40
C ARG A 98 -29.01 -30.32 -41.91
N GLU A 99 -29.85 -29.34 -42.21
CA GLU A 99 -31.21 -29.57 -42.76
C GLU A 99 -31.16 -30.22 -44.15
N ALA A 100 -30.16 -29.90 -44.99
CA ALA A 100 -29.95 -30.55 -46.28
C ALA A 100 -29.44 -32.00 -46.15
N ALA A 101 -28.63 -32.30 -45.13
CA ALA A 101 -28.20 -33.66 -44.83
C ALA A 101 -29.35 -34.52 -44.27
N GLU A 102 -30.20 -33.92 -43.43
CA GLU A 102 -31.39 -34.56 -42.88
C GLU A 102 -32.44 -34.85 -43.97
N LYS A 103 -32.67 -33.90 -44.89
CA LYS A 103 -33.54 -34.13 -46.06
C LYS A 103 -32.99 -35.20 -47.02
N LYS A 104 -31.66 -35.36 -47.13
CA LYS A 104 -31.05 -36.45 -47.90
C LYS A 104 -31.24 -37.80 -47.23
N ALA A 105 -31.12 -37.88 -45.90
CA ALA A 105 -31.41 -39.09 -45.13
C ALA A 105 -32.91 -39.48 -45.17
N GLU A 106 -33.81 -38.49 -45.16
CA GLU A 106 -35.26 -38.72 -45.29
C GLU A 106 -35.65 -39.19 -46.70
N ALA A 107 -34.96 -38.73 -47.75
CA ALA A 107 -35.14 -39.20 -49.13
C ALA A 107 -34.63 -40.64 -49.34
N GLU A 108 -33.54 -41.03 -48.66
CA GLU A 108 -33.04 -42.42 -48.66
C GLU A 108 -33.96 -43.38 -47.90
N TRP A 109 -34.63 -42.89 -46.85
CA TRP A 109 -35.65 -43.65 -46.13
C TRP A 109 -36.91 -43.87 -46.98
N LYS A 110 -37.35 -42.86 -47.75
CA LYS A 110 -38.48 -42.98 -48.69
C LYS A 110 -38.23 -43.97 -49.84
N ARG A 111 -36.99 -44.10 -50.33
CA ARG A 111 -36.61 -45.11 -51.34
C ARG A 111 -36.65 -46.56 -50.83
N LYS A 112 -36.52 -46.79 -49.52
CA LYS A 112 -36.60 -48.13 -48.91
C LYS A 112 -38.04 -48.55 -48.60
N ALA A 113 -38.97 -47.61 -48.43
CA ALA A 113 -40.39 -47.89 -48.18
C ALA A 113 -41.15 -48.32 -49.45
N GLU A 114 -40.74 -47.87 -50.63
CA GLU A 114 -41.39 -48.21 -51.92
C GLU A 114 -41.22 -49.68 -52.36
N LEU A 115 -40.30 -50.44 -51.74
CA LEU A 115 -40.04 -51.85 -52.08
C LEU A 115 -40.91 -52.85 -51.29
N GLU A 116 -41.56 -52.42 -50.21
CA GLU A 116 -42.45 -53.28 -49.41
C GLU A 116 -43.94 -53.19 -49.83
N GLU A 117 -44.32 -52.21 -50.65
CA GLU A 117 -45.73 -51.88 -50.89
C GLU A 117 -46.41 -52.65 -52.05
N SER A 118 -45.73 -53.66 -52.63
CA SER A 118 -46.27 -54.46 -53.74
C SER A 118 -46.91 -55.80 -53.32
N LYS A 119 -46.78 -56.23 -52.05
CA LYS A 119 -47.25 -57.56 -51.60
C LYS A 119 -48.58 -57.59 -50.83
N ARG A 120 -49.27 -56.46 -50.64
CA ARG A 120 -50.49 -56.39 -49.79
C ARG A 120 -51.81 -55.99 -50.47
N LYS A 121 -51.82 -55.58 -51.74
CA LYS A 121 -52.98 -54.89 -52.35
C LYS A 121 -54.17 -55.76 -52.82
N VAL A 122 -54.15 -57.09 -52.69
CA VAL A 122 -55.27 -57.96 -53.17
C VAL A 122 -56.24 -58.41 -52.07
N ARG A 123 -55.90 -58.30 -50.79
CA ARG A 123 -56.85 -58.65 -49.69
C ARG A 123 -57.49 -57.46 -48.98
N GLU A 124 -57.15 -56.23 -49.37
CA GLU A 124 -57.42 -55.03 -48.56
C GLU A 124 -58.78 -54.37 -48.83
N ILE A 125 -59.49 -54.70 -49.91
CA ILE A 125 -60.67 -53.93 -50.34
C ILE A 125 -61.94 -54.25 -49.53
N GLN A 126 -62.06 -55.41 -48.88
CA GLN A 126 -63.21 -55.74 -48.03
C GLN A 126 -62.96 -55.57 -46.51
N GLU A 127 -61.70 -55.42 -46.08
CA GLU A 127 -61.34 -54.97 -44.72
C GLU A 127 -61.24 -53.44 -44.60
N ALA A 128 -61.20 -52.69 -45.71
CA ALA A 128 -60.91 -51.25 -45.78
C ALA A 128 -61.92 -50.36 -45.05
N GLU A 129 -63.21 -50.69 -44.99
CA GLU A 129 -64.20 -49.80 -44.34
C GLU A 129 -64.30 -49.99 -42.82
N ALA A 130 -64.13 -51.21 -42.31
CA ALA A 130 -64.00 -51.46 -40.87
C ALA A 130 -62.61 -51.05 -40.35
N ARG A 131 -61.57 -51.14 -41.19
CA ARG A 131 -60.24 -50.56 -40.90
C ARG A 131 -60.23 -49.05 -40.98
N ARG A 132 -61.03 -48.37 -41.81
CA ARG A 132 -61.01 -46.90 -41.87
C ARG A 132 -61.44 -46.26 -40.55
N LYS A 133 -62.49 -46.78 -39.92
CA LYS A 133 -62.94 -46.30 -38.59
C LYS A 133 -62.00 -46.71 -37.45
N LYS A 134 -61.48 -47.95 -37.43
CA LYS A 134 -60.47 -48.38 -36.44
C LYS A 134 -59.11 -47.71 -36.66
N ALA A 135 -58.74 -47.38 -37.89
CA ALA A 135 -57.50 -46.69 -38.23
C ALA A 135 -57.59 -45.19 -37.97
N GLU A 136 -58.77 -44.57 -38.09
CA GLU A 136 -58.98 -43.18 -37.71
C GLU A 136 -59.01 -43.02 -36.18
N GLU A 137 -59.60 -43.95 -35.43
CA GLU A 137 -59.46 -44.00 -33.96
C GLU A 137 -58.02 -44.32 -33.53
N VAL A 138 -57.34 -45.27 -34.17
CA VAL A 138 -55.92 -45.56 -33.88
C VAL A 138 -55.02 -44.39 -34.32
N ALA A 139 -55.36 -43.65 -35.37
CA ALA A 139 -54.62 -42.46 -35.80
C ALA A 139 -54.83 -41.30 -34.84
N LYS A 140 -56.07 -41.03 -34.40
CA LYS A 140 -56.36 -40.03 -33.35
C LYS A 140 -55.69 -40.40 -32.03
N LYS A 141 -55.73 -41.69 -31.64
CA LYS A 141 -55.05 -42.19 -30.43
C LYS A 141 -53.53 -42.08 -30.54
N LYS A 142 -52.94 -42.39 -31.70
CA LYS A 142 -51.50 -42.21 -31.97
C LYS A 142 -51.09 -40.74 -32.04
N GLU A 143 -51.93 -39.87 -32.57
CA GLU A 143 -51.66 -38.42 -32.62
C GLU A 143 -51.77 -37.80 -31.22
N GLN A 144 -52.74 -38.23 -30.42
CA GLN A 144 -52.88 -37.81 -29.03
C GLN A 144 -51.73 -38.35 -28.16
N GLU A 145 -51.32 -39.60 -28.36
CA GLU A 145 -50.13 -40.20 -27.72
C GLU A 145 -48.83 -39.50 -28.17
N ARG A 146 -48.74 -39.08 -29.42
CA ARG A 146 -47.58 -38.31 -29.93
C ARG A 146 -47.54 -36.90 -29.35
N LYS A 147 -48.67 -36.20 -29.26
CA LYS A 147 -48.77 -34.88 -28.58
C LYS A 147 -48.46 -35.00 -27.09
N GLU A 148 -48.94 -36.04 -26.42
CA GLU A 148 -48.64 -36.28 -25.00
C GLU A 148 -47.16 -36.63 -24.79
N ARG A 149 -46.56 -37.40 -25.71
CA ARG A 149 -45.11 -37.69 -25.70
C ARG A 149 -44.28 -36.44 -25.97
N GLU A 150 -44.65 -35.61 -26.94
CA GLU A 150 -43.98 -34.33 -27.23
C GLU A 150 -44.09 -33.38 -26.03
N GLN A 151 -45.25 -33.29 -25.37
CA GLN A 151 -45.42 -32.50 -24.13
C GLN A 151 -44.58 -33.04 -22.97
N ARG A 152 -44.48 -34.37 -22.81
CA ARG A 152 -43.62 -35.00 -21.79
C ARG A 152 -42.13 -34.79 -22.08
N GLU A 153 -41.71 -34.86 -23.34
CA GLU A 153 -40.32 -34.60 -23.75
C GLU A 153 -39.98 -33.11 -23.60
N GLU A 154 -40.89 -32.20 -23.93
CA GLU A 154 -40.70 -30.76 -23.71
C GLU A 154 -40.64 -30.41 -22.22
N GLN A 155 -41.50 -31.01 -21.39
CA GLN A 155 -41.43 -30.86 -19.94
C GLN A 155 -40.13 -31.44 -19.36
N LYS A 156 -39.65 -32.58 -19.86
CA LYS A 156 -38.34 -33.14 -19.46
C LYS A 156 -37.21 -32.20 -19.84
N ARG A 157 -37.19 -31.67 -21.07
CA ARG A 157 -36.18 -30.70 -21.52
C ARG A 157 -36.19 -29.42 -20.69
N LYS A 158 -37.38 -28.89 -20.33
CA LYS A 158 -37.49 -27.72 -19.45
C LYS A 158 -36.94 -28.01 -18.05
N LYS A 159 -37.26 -29.17 -17.47
CA LYS A 159 -36.73 -29.59 -16.16
C LYS A 159 -35.22 -29.82 -16.20
N GLU A 160 -34.68 -30.43 -17.25
CA GLU A 160 -33.24 -30.64 -17.43
C GLU A 160 -32.49 -29.31 -17.61
N ALA A 161 -33.02 -28.39 -18.42
CA ALA A 161 -32.43 -27.06 -18.60
C ALA A 161 -32.46 -26.24 -17.30
N GLU A 162 -33.54 -26.29 -16.53
CA GLU A 162 -33.62 -25.63 -15.23
C GLU A 162 -32.66 -26.24 -14.21
N ALA A 163 -32.56 -27.57 -14.17
CA ALA A 163 -31.60 -28.27 -13.31
C ALA A 163 -30.15 -27.93 -13.69
N GLN A 164 -29.84 -27.81 -14.98
CA GLN A 164 -28.52 -27.40 -15.46
C GLN A 164 -28.19 -25.95 -15.06
N ARG A 165 -29.14 -25.02 -15.23
CA ARG A 165 -28.95 -23.62 -14.80
C ARG A 165 -28.72 -23.50 -13.29
N LYS A 166 -29.45 -24.26 -12.47
CA LYS A 166 -29.25 -24.30 -11.01
C LYS A 166 -27.85 -24.81 -10.65
N LYS A 167 -27.37 -25.88 -11.31
CA LYS A 167 -26.01 -26.40 -11.10
C LYS A 167 -24.92 -25.41 -11.49
N GLU A 168 -25.11 -24.70 -12.60
CA GLU A 168 -24.16 -23.68 -13.07
C GLU A 168 -24.13 -22.46 -12.12
N GLU A 169 -25.29 -22.02 -11.63
CA GLU A 169 -25.39 -20.93 -10.65
C GLU A 169 -24.75 -21.30 -9.31
N GLU A 170 -24.99 -22.52 -8.83
CA GLU A 170 -24.36 -23.04 -7.60
C GLU A 170 -22.84 -23.19 -7.76
N ALA A 171 -22.38 -23.70 -8.90
CA ALA A 171 -20.96 -23.78 -9.22
C ALA A 171 -20.30 -22.39 -9.33
N ALA A 172 -21.01 -21.40 -9.89
CA ALA A 172 -20.52 -20.03 -9.97
C ALA A 172 -20.43 -19.38 -8.57
N LYS A 173 -21.45 -19.54 -7.73
CA LYS A 173 -21.46 -19.07 -6.33
C LYS A 173 -20.33 -19.69 -5.52
N LYS A 174 -20.10 -21.00 -5.67
CA LYS A 174 -19.00 -21.71 -5.00
C LYS A 174 -17.63 -21.17 -5.42
N ARG A 175 -17.42 -20.93 -6.73
CA ARG A 175 -16.17 -20.33 -7.25
C ARG A 175 -15.95 -18.91 -6.74
N GLU A 176 -17.01 -18.11 -6.62
CA GLU A 176 -16.90 -16.75 -6.09
C GLU A 176 -16.55 -16.76 -4.59
N GLN A 177 -17.17 -17.64 -3.81
CA GLN A 177 -16.84 -17.82 -2.40
C GLN A 177 -15.39 -18.28 -2.21
N GLU A 178 -14.93 -19.26 -2.99
CA GLU A 178 -13.55 -19.74 -2.95
C GLU A 178 -12.55 -18.63 -3.33
N ARG A 179 -12.88 -17.78 -4.30
CA ARG A 179 -12.05 -16.63 -4.66
C ARG A 179 -11.96 -15.61 -3.52
N LYS A 180 -13.09 -15.27 -2.89
CA LYS A 180 -13.12 -14.35 -1.74
C LYS A 180 -12.33 -14.89 -0.55
N GLU A 181 -12.52 -16.17 -0.22
CA GLU A 181 -11.76 -16.81 0.86
C GLU A 181 -10.25 -16.83 0.58
N ARG A 182 -9.86 -17.05 -0.68
CA ARG A 182 -8.46 -16.99 -1.08
C ARG A 182 -7.88 -15.57 -0.97
N GLU A 183 -8.61 -14.56 -1.45
CA GLU A 183 -8.20 -13.15 -1.35
C GLU A 183 -8.08 -12.70 0.11
N GLU A 184 -9.03 -13.08 0.97
CA GLU A 184 -8.98 -12.80 2.42
C GLU A 184 -7.79 -13.50 3.10
N ARG A 185 -7.50 -14.75 2.73
CA ARG A 185 -6.35 -15.49 3.24
C ARG A 185 -5.03 -14.86 2.81
N GLU A 186 -4.89 -14.51 1.54
CA GLU A 186 -3.69 -13.82 1.00
C GLU A 186 -3.51 -12.44 1.67
N GLU A 187 -4.59 -11.69 1.91
CA GLU A 187 -4.52 -10.42 2.63
C GLU A 187 -4.12 -10.61 4.10
N GLN A 188 -4.68 -11.61 4.77
CA GLN A 188 -4.35 -11.94 6.15
C GLN A 188 -2.89 -12.38 6.28
N GLU A 189 -2.39 -13.22 5.37
CA GLU A 189 -0.98 -13.62 5.30
C GLU A 189 -0.07 -12.41 5.08
N ARG A 190 -0.43 -11.49 4.18
CA ARG A 190 0.31 -10.24 3.96
C ARG A 190 0.36 -9.36 5.21
N LYS A 191 -0.77 -9.23 5.93
CA LYS A 191 -0.85 -8.47 7.19
C LYS A 191 -0.01 -9.12 8.30
N GLN A 192 -0.06 -10.45 8.41
CA GLN A 192 0.73 -11.20 9.38
C GLN A 192 2.23 -11.08 9.10
N GLU A 193 2.63 -11.18 7.84
CA GLU A 193 4.02 -11.01 7.43
C GLU A 193 4.53 -9.59 7.69
N GLN A 194 3.73 -8.57 7.36
CA GLN A 194 4.07 -7.18 7.67
C GLN A 194 4.20 -6.94 9.18
N ALA A 195 3.26 -7.45 9.97
CA ALA A 195 3.32 -7.35 11.43
C ALA A 195 4.53 -8.09 12.02
N ARG A 196 4.92 -9.23 11.44
CA ARG A 196 6.13 -9.97 11.83
C ARG A 196 7.38 -9.15 11.54
N ARG A 197 7.52 -8.66 10.31
CA ARG A 197 8.66 -7.81 9.90
C ARG A 197 8.76 -6.54 10.74
N GLU A 198 7.64 -5.90 11.03
CA GLU A 198 7.61 -4.71 11.88
C GLU A 198 8.08 -5.03 13.32
N ARG A 199 7.63 -6.16 13.90
CA ARG A 199 8.10 -6.59 15.23
C ARG A 199 9.59 -6.86 15.25
N GLU A 200 10.09 -7.63 14.28
CA GLU A 200 11.52 -7.94 14.15
C GLU A 200 12.35 -6.66 13.98
N TRP A 201 11.90 -5.72 13.15
CA TRP A 201 12.55 -4.43 12.97
C TRP A 201 12.54 -3.58 14.26
N ARG A 202 11.42 -3.54 15.00
CA ARG A 202 11.33 -2.80 16.27
C ARG A 202 12.29 -3.36 17.30
N GLU A 203 12.34 -4.69 17.43
CA GLU A 203 13.27 -5.37 18.33
C GLU A 203 14.73 -5.10 17.95
N ALA A 204 15.05 -5.20 16.65
CA ALA A 204 16.38 -4.88 16.13
C ALA A 204 16.76 -3.42 16.40
N THR A 205 15.85 -2.48 16.18
CA THR A 205 16.05 -1.04 16.44
C THR A 205 16.30 -0.76 17.92
N ILE A 206 15.51 -1.37 18.82
CA ILE A 206 15.69 -1.23 20.28
C ILE A 206 17.06 -1.77 20.69
N LYS A 207 17.41 -2.97 20.22
CA LYS A 207 18.70 -3.62 20.51
C LYS A 207 19.86 -2.76 20.03
N GLU A 208 19.77 -2.21 18.82
CA GLU A 208 20.82 -1.38 18.24
C GLU A 208 20.95 -0.05 18.97
N ARG A 209 19.84 0.65 19.26
CA ARG A 209 19.86 1.86 20.09
C ARG A 209 20.46 1.58 21.47
N ALA A 210 20.13 0.45 22.09
CA ALA A 210 20.72 0.07 23.38
C ALA A 210 22.23 -0.23 23.28
N ARG A 211 22.70 -0.84 22.18
CA ARG A 211 24.14 -1.03 21.91
C ARG A 211 24.84 0.32 21.78
N LEU A 212 24.29 1.23 20.98
CA LEU A 212 24.85 2.55 20.72
C LEU A 212 24.85 3.43 21.97
N LYS A 213 23.76 3.42 22.76
CA LYS A 213 23.69 4.13 24.05
C LYS A 213 24.72 3.60 25.05
N ARG A 214 24.85 2.28 25.20
CA ARG A 214 25.87 1.69 26.10
C ARG A 214 27.27 2.10 25.67
N ARG A 215 27.56 2.05 24.36
CA ARG A 215 28.84 2.55 23.84
C ARG A 215 29.03 4.04 24.14
N ALA A 216 28.02 4.87 23.90
CA ALA A 216 28.12 6.30 24.12
C ALA A 216 28.41 6.62 25.59
N HIS A 217 27.73 5.95 26.52
CA HIS A 217 28.02 6.09 27.95
C HIS A 217 29.44 5.61 28.29
N SER A 218 29.88 4.48 27.72
CA SER A 218 31.21 3.92 27.99
C SER A 218 32.36 4.78 27.45
N LEU A 219 32.21 5.35 26.26
CA LEU A 219 33.27 6.14 25.61
C LEU A 219 33.23 7.61 26.04
N TRP A 220 32.04 8.18 26.19
CA TRP A 220 31.88 9.63 26.32
C TRP A 220 31.25 10.06 27.65
N GLY A 221 30.47 9.21 28.33
CA GLY A 221 29.68 9.62 29.51
C GLY A 221 30.43 9.93 30.80
N LEU A 222 31.72 9.56 30.92
CA LEU A 222 32.49 9.73 32.17
C LEU A 222 33.28 11.03 32.28
N ARG A 223 33.47 11.77 31.20
CA ARG A 223 34.21 13.05 31.23
C ARG A 223 33.42 14.14 30.52
N GLU A 224 33.77 15.38 30.82
CA GLU A 224 33.20 16.56 30.17
C GLU A 224 33.30 16.43 28.64
N TRP A 225 32.23 16.86 27.98
CA TRP A 225 32.17 16.88 26.52
C TRP A 225 33.02 18.04 25.99
N SER A 226 33.96 17.74 25.10
CA SER A 226 34.92 18.71 24.55
C SER A 226 35.02 18.62 23.04
N ASN A 227 35.59 19.66 22.42
CA ASN A 227 35.80 19.73 20.97
C ASN A 227 36.64 18.56 20.43
N THR A 228 37.73 18.21 21.09
CA THR A 228 38.56 17.05 20.75
C THR A 228 37.75 15.74 20.79
N ARG A 229 36.84 15.60 21.77
CA ARG A 229 35.97 14.42 21.89
C ARG A 229 34.91 14.36 20.80
N ALA A 230 34.38 15.50 20.36
CA ALA A 230 33.50 15.56 19.20
C ALA A 230 34.20 15.03 17.95
N LEU A 231 35.46 15.42 17.75
CA LEU A 231 36.29 14.95 16.64
C LEU A 231 36.55 13.42 16.71
N GLU A 232 36.98 12.92 17.87
CA GLU A 232 37.21 11.48 18.11
C GLU A 232 35.92 10.66 17.88
N ARG A 233 34.77 11.18 18.32
CA ARG A 233 33.47 10.55 18.10
C ARG A 233 33.18 10.42 16.61
N VAL A 234 33.30 11.53 15.86
CA VAL A 234 32.98 11.53 14.42
C VAL A 234 33.89 10.55 13.68
N GLN A 235 35.20 10.56 13.97
CA GLN A 235 36.14 9.59 13.38
C GLN A 235 35.75 8.14 13.68
N THR A 236 35.44 7.83 14.95
CA THR A 236 35.02 6.49 15.38
C THR A 236 33.73 6.04 14.67
N LEU A 237 32.75 6.94 14.58
CA LEU A 237 31.47 6.65 13.91
C LEU A 237 31.61 6.55 12.39
N MET A 238 32.52 7.29 11.77
CA MET A 238 32.77 7.20 10.32
C MET A 238 33.23 5.80 9.93
N ASP A 239 34.16 5.22 10.67
CA ASP A 239 34.69 3.89 10.38
C ASP A 239 33.64 2.79 10.60
N GLU A 240 32.87 2.88 11.69
CA GLU A 240 31.77 1.96 11.93
C GLU A 240 30.66 2.11 10.86
N PHE A 241 30.25 3.34 10.55
CA PHE A 241 29.20 3.60 9.60
C PHE A 241 29.56 3.10 8.20
N GLU A 242 30.83 3.20 7.80
CA GLU A 242 31.32 2.70 6.50
C GLU A 242 31.36 1.17 6.43
N THR A 243 31.70 0.51 7.55
CA THR A 243 31.81 -0.96 7.62
C THR A 243 30.48 -1.67 7.88
N THR A 244 29.51 -0.98 8.46
CA THR A 244 28.20 -1.55 8.82
C THR A 244 27.38 -1.91 7.57
N LYS A 245 26.80 -3.10 7.55
CA LYS A 245 25.84 -3.52 6.52
C LYS A 245 24.43 -3.35 7.06
N PHE A 246 23.79 -2.24 6.69
CA PHE A 246 22.43 -1.95 7.13
C PHE A 246 21.43 -2.95 6.55
N SER A 247 20.54 -3.47 7.40
CA SER A 247 19.48 -4.42 7.07
C SER A 247 18.29 -4.23 8.01
N GLU A 248 17.19 -4.97 7.83
CA GLU A 248 16.07 -4.96 8.79
C GLU A 248 16.49 -5.46 10.19
N SER A 249 17.47 -6.35 10.27
CA SER A 249 18.04 -6.86 11.53
C SER A 249 19.12 -5.96 12.13
N GLN A 250 19.65 -5.01 11.36
CA GLN A 250 20.58 -3.97 11.80
C GLN A 250 20.20 -2.64 11.14
N PRO A 251 19.09 -2.03 11.57
CA PRO A 251 18.57 -0.84 10.93
C PRO A 251 19.44 0.37 11.20
N ALA A 252 19.48 1.30 10.25
CA ALA A 252 20.10 2.60 10.48
C ALA A 252 19.33 3.34 11.58
N THR A 253 20.07 3.86 12.56
CA THR A 253 19.52 4.66 13.66
C THR A 253 20.16 6.03 13.63
N PHE A 254 19.54 7.03 14.26
CA PHE A 254 20.09 8.38 14.29
C PHE A 254 21.50 8.40 14.90
N GLU A 255 21.76 7.55 15.88
CA GLU A 255 22.98 7.54 16.69
C GLU A 255 24.21 6.92 15.99
N ILE A 256 24.02 6.10 14.95
CA ILE A 256 25.13 5.49 14.19
C ILE A 256 25.68 6.40 13.09
N ILE A 257 24.91 7.40 12.68
CA ILE A 257 25.32 8.33 11.62
C ILE A 257 26.36 9.32 12.21
N PRO A 258 27.53 9.52 11.56
CA PRO A 258 28.60 10.37 12.07
C PRO A 258 28.29 11.85 11.81
N TRP A 259 27.27 12.39 12.48
CA TRP A 259 26.89 13.79 12.40
C TRP A 259 28.05 14.70 12.81
N PRO A 260 28.57 15.55 11.91
CA PRO A 260 29.73 16.41 12.17
C PRO A 260 29.29 17.69 12.89
N VAL A 261 28.90 17.56 14.16
CA VAL A 261 28.46 18.67 15.03
C VAL A 261 29.15 18.59 16.38
N LEU A 262 29.27 19.72 17.08
CA LEU A 262 29.92 19.81 18.39
C LEU A 262 29.02 19.41 19.57
N THR A 263 27.74 19.13 19.35
CA THR A 263 26.78 18.79 20.42
C THR A 263 27.09 17.43 21.08
N ASP A 264 26.87 17.34 22.40
CA ASP A 264 27.03 16.10 23.17
C ASP A 264 26.13 14.98 22.59
N PRO A 265 26.67 13.77 22.29
CA PRO A 265 25.90 12.65 21.76
C PRO A 265 24.72 12.22 22.63
N LEU A 266 24.74 12.48 23.94
CA LEU A 266 23.64 12.16 24.85
C LEU A 266 22.48 13.16 24.73
N LEU A 267 22.76 14.38 24.27
CA LEU A 267 21.79 15.46 24.07
C LEU A 267 21.50 15.72 22.58
N LEU A 268 22.24 15.08 21.68
CA LEU A 268 22.12 15.26 20.25
C LEU A 268 20.75 14.79 19.76
N LYS A 269 20.07 15.66 19.00
CA LYS A 269 18.81 15.39 18.33
C LYS A 269 18.90 15.86 16.89
N VAL A 270 17.91 15.54 16.06
CA VAL A 270 17.95 15.87 14.63
C VAL A 270 17.91 17.39 14.41
N GLU A 271 17.24 18.13 15.29
CA GLU A 271 17.13 19.59 15.20
C GLU A 271 18.47 20.30 15.39
N HIS A 272 19.47 19.63 15.96
CA HIS A 272 20.83 20.15 16.10
C HIS A 272 21.67 19.92 14.84
N ILE A 273 21.14 19.24 13.81
CA ILE A 273 21.81 19.01 12.53
C ILE A 273 21.43 20.12 11.56
N ASP A 274 21.98 21.31 11.82
CA ASP A 274 21.82 22.48 10.96
C ASP A 274 23.14 22.83 10.24
N TRP A 275 23.05 23.82 9.36
CA TRP A 275 24.21 24.27 8.58
C TRP A 275 25.32 24.84 9.47
N ALA A 276 24.95 25.64 10.47
CA ALA A 276 25.89 26.35 11.33
C ALA A 276 26.70 25.39 12.20
N GLY A 277 26.06 24.38 12.80
CA GLY A 277 26.73 23.37 13.61
C GLY A 277 27.74 22.54 12.83
N VAL A 278 27.47 22.29 11.53
CA VAL A 278 28.41 21.62 10.63
C VAL A 278 29.62 22.51 10.34
N GLU A 279 29.41 23.79 10.02
CA GLU A 279 30.51 24.72 9.78
C GLU A 279 31.38 24.93 11.03
N GLU A 280 30.75 25.07 12.21
CA GLU A 280 31.45 25.23 13.49
C GLU A 280 32.32 24.01 13.81
N PHE A 281 31.80 22.80 13.60
CA PHE A 281 32.58 21.57 13.74
C PHE A 281 33.82 21.57 12.84
N PHE A 282 33.68 21.94 11.57
CA PHE A 282 34.81 21.95 10.64
C PHE A 282 35.78 23.12 10.86
N ALA A 283 35.31 24.25 11.38
CA ALA A 283 36.18 25.35 11.80
C ALA A 283 37.08 24.89 12.96
N MET A 284 36.50 24.21 13.96
CA MET A 284 37.24 23.60 15.06
C MET A 284 38.20 22.52 14.57
N ALA A 285 37.73 21.58 13.73
CA ALA A 285 38.55 20.49 13.21
C ALA A 285 39.76 20.98 12.41
N ARG A 286 39.66 22.15 11.76
CA ARG A 286 40.78 22.77 11.04
C ARG A 286 41.88 23.29 11.95
N VAL A 287 41.54 23.67 13.18
CA VAL A 287 42.51 24.13 14.20
C VAL A 287 43.21 22.94 14.85
N GLU A 288 42.46 21.87 15.15
CA GLU A 288 42.96 20.68 15.86
C GLU A 288 43.75 19.71 14.96
N LEU A 289 43.41 19.61 13.67
CA LEU A 289 44.04 18.65 12.75
C LEU A 289 45.13 19.29 11.90
N THR A 290 46.10 18.46 11.49
CA THR A 290 47.01 18.86 10.42
C THR A 290 46.24 19.06 9.11
N VAL A 291 46.80 19.88 8.20
CA VAL A 291 46.18 20.16 6.90
C VAL A 291 45.87 18.87 6.12
N ALA A 292 46.75 17.87 6.19
CA ALA A 292 46.56 16.59 5.51
C ALA A 292 45.41 15.76 6.13
N GLU A 293 45.33 15.70 7.45
CA GLU A 293 44.26 14.98 8.17
C GLU A 293 42.90 15.65 7.97
N TYR A 294 42.86 16.98 8.03
CA TYR A 294 41.67 17.77 7.76
C TYR A 294 41.13 17.50 6.34
N LYS A 295 41.99 17.58 5.31
CA LYS A 295 41.61 17.26 3.93
C LYS A 295 41.02 15.86 3.80
N LYS A 296 41.69 14.87 4.40
CA LYS A 296 41.25 13.46 4.39
C LYS A 296 39.88 13.29 5.07
N MET A 297 39.66 13.94 6.21
CA MET A 297 38.39 13.89 6.93
C MET A 297 37.26 14.52 6.11
N VAL A 298 37.46 15.73 5.58
CA VAL A 298 36.47 16.44 4.76
C VAL A 298 36.11 15.62 3.52
N GLU A 299 37.09 15.07 2.82
CA GLU A 299 36.83 14.24 1.64
C GLU A 299 36.05 12.97 2.00
N LYS A 300 36.41 12.30 3.11
CA LYS A 300 35.74 11.08 3.56
C LYS A 300 34.28 11.35 3.96
N LEU A 301 34.02 12.40 4.76
CA LEU A 301 32.67 12.79 5.17
C LEU A 301 31.83 13.29 3.98
N HIS A 302 32.40 14.07 3.06
CA HIS A 302 31.69 14.54 1.86
C HIS A 302 31.21 13.36 0.99
N LYS A 303 32.09 12.37 0.77
CA LYS A 303 31.70 11.13 0.07
C LYS A 303 30.64 10.34 0.85
N MET A 304 30.70 10.35 2.18
CA MET A 304 29.80 9.58 3.05
C MET A 304 28.39 10.14 3.06
N PHE A 305 28.24 11.47 3.10
CA PHE A 305 26.96 12.18 3.10
C PHE A 305 26.41 12.46 1.69
N HIS A 306 27.06 11.94 0.64
CA HIS A 306 26.53 12.06 -0.72
C HIS A 306 25.17 11.33 -0.85
N PRO A 307 24.09 11.98 -1.35
CA PRO A 307 22.76 11.37 -1.43
C PRO A 307 22.77 10.04 -2.20
N ASP A 308 23.50 9.97 -3.31
CA ASP A 308 23.58 8.73 -4.10
C ASP A 308 24.26 7.59 -3.34
N ARG A 309 25.21 7.89 -2.44
CA ARG A 309 25.85 6.84 -1.62
C ARG A 309 24.86 6.28 -0.59
N TRP A 310 24.03 7.12 0.00
CA TRP A 310 22.98 6.68 0.93
C TRP A 310 21.93 5.81 0.22
N ARG A 311 21.51 6.22 -0.99
CA ARG A 311 20.60 5.44 -1.84
C ARG A 311 21.20 4.09 -2.23
N ALA A 312 22.45 4.08 -2.71
CA ALA A 312 23.14 2.86 -3.12
C ALA A 312 23.34 1.86 -1.97
N ARG A 313 23.53 2.35 -0.74
CA ARG A 313 23.62 1.52 0.47
C ARG A 313 22.27 1.20 1.11
N ALA A 314 21.16 1.67 0.52
CA ALA A 314 19.80 1.47 1.02
C ALA A 314 19.62 1.87 2.50
N ILE A 315 20.38 2.85 3.01
CA ILE A 315 20.45 3.20 4.44
C ILE A 315 19.05 3.57 4.96
N LEU A 316 18.39 4.49 4.28
CA LEU A 316 17.05 4.98 4.64
C LEU A 316 15.96 3.93 4.45
N LYS A 317 16.15 2.92 3.58
CA LYS A 317 15.20 1.82 3.40
C LYS A 317 15.16 0.86 4.60
N THR A 318 16.17 0.91 5.47
CA THR A 318 16.21 0.11 6.70
C THR A 318 15.48 0.79 7.87
N VAL A 319 15.04 2.03 7.69
CA VAL A 319 14.26 2.78 8.67
C VAL A 319 12.78 2.58 8.35
N PHE A 320 12.07 1.82 9.19
CA PHE A 320 10.65 1.48 8.95
C PHE A 320 9.71 2.66 9.21
N ASP A 321 10.09 3.56 10.14
CA ASP A 321 9.36 4.79 10.40
C ASP A 321 9.61 5.80 9.27
N GLU A 322 8.60 6.02 8.43
CA GLU A 322 8.67 6.94 7.27
C GLU A 322 9.00 8.37 7.68
N PHE A 323 8.48 8.85 8.82
CA PHE A 323 8.75 10.20 9.30
C PHE A 323 10.21 10.34 9.74
N LEU A 324 10.72 9.37 10.50
CA LEU A 324 12.14 9.34 10.87
C LEU A 324 13.04 9.22 9.64
N SER A 325 12.66 8.38 8.66
CA SER A 325 13.42 8.19 7.42
C SER A 325 13.55 9.50 6.64
N HIS A 326 12.45 10.23 6.46
CA HIS A 326 12.43 11.56 5.84
C HIS A 326 13.29 12.57 6.62
N THR A 327 13.13 12.60 7.95
CA THR A 327 13.88 13.50 8.83
C THR A 327 15.40 13.24 8.76
N LEU A 328 15.82 11.97 8.66
CA LEU A 328 17.22 11.60 8.46
C LEU A 328 17.74 11.99 7.08
N GLU A 329 16.92 11.88 6.04
CA GLU A 329 17.27 12.29 4.68
C GLU A 329 17.51 13.80 4.60
N GLU A 330 16.61 14.60 5.19
CA GLU A 330 16.75 16.07 5.26
C GLU A 330 18.02 16.48 6.01
N ALA A 331 18.26 15.91 7.19
CA ALA A 331 19.48 16.16 7.96
C ALA A 331 20.74 15.76 7.18
N GLY A 332 20.72 14.61 6.50
CA GLY A 332 21.81 14.16 5.63
C GLY A 332 22.08 15.11 4.47
N ASN A 333 21.01 15.65 3.85
CA ASN A 333 21.10 16.64 2.78
C ASN A 333 21.68 17.97 3.28
N THR A 334 21.26 18.45 4.45
CA THR A 334 21.82 19.64 5.10
C THR A 334 23.32 19.51 5.29
N VAL A 335 23.79 18.38 5.85
CA VAL A 335 25.22 18.12 6.03
C VAL A 335 25.94 18.08 4.68
N SER A 336 25.40 17.35 3.69
CA SER A 336 25.99 17.24 2.35
C SER A 336 26.18 18.61 1.67
N GLN A 337 25.16 19.47 1.76
CA GLN A 337 25.20 20.82 1.19
C GLN A 337 26.21 21.71 1.92
N ALA A 338 26.21 21.72 3.26
CA ALA A 338 27.17 22.48 4.07
C ALA A 338 28.63 22.03 3.83
N MET A 339 28.83 20.74 3.59
CA MET A 339 30.15 20.15 3.31
C MET A 339 30.70 20.48 1.92
N THR A 340 29.84 20.73 0.93
CA THR A 340 30.26 20.97 -0.46
C THR A 340 31.26 22.14 -0.61
N PRO A 341 31.01 23.35 -0.07
CA PRO A 341 31.98 24.44 -0.15
C PRO A 341 33.26 24.14 0.64
N LEU A 342 33.17 23.49 1.80
CA LEU A 342 34.33 23.10 2.62
C LEU A 342 35.25 22.13 1.87
N TRP A 343 34.67 21.15 1.18
CA TRP A 343 35.41 20.20 0.36
C TRP A 343 36.08 20.85 -0.87
N ARG A 344 35.45 21.85 -1.48
CA ARG A 344 36.08 22.61 -2.57
C ARG A 344 37.27 23.42 -2.05
N ALA A 345 37.11 24.11 -0.92
CA ALA A 345 38.18 24.87 -0.29
C ALA A 345 39.34 24.00 0.20
N SER A 346 39.06 22.80 0.70
CA SER A 346 40.10 21.89 1.17
C SER A 346 41.01 21.36 0.05
N LYS A 347 40.58 21.39 -1.21
CA LYS A 347 41.44 21.05 -2.36
C LYS A 347 42.47 22.13 -2.70
N THR A 348 42.25 23.36 -2.25
CA THR A 348 43.13 24.51 -2.52
C THR A 348 44.04 24.87 -1.35
N LEU A 349 43.72 24.38 -0.14
CA LEU A 349 44.69 24.27 0.96
C LEU A 349 45.84 23.36 0.53
#